data_AF-A0A0S3SZC0-F1
#
_entry.id   AF-A0A0S3SZC0-F1
#
_cell.length_a   1.000
_cell.length_b   1.000
_cell.length_c   1.000
_cell.angle_alpha   90.00
_cell.angle_beta   90.00
_cell.angle_gamma   90.00
#
_symmetry.space_group_name_H-M   'P 1'
#
loop_
_entity.id
_entity.type
_entity.pdbx_description
1 polymer ?
#
loop_
_entity_poly.entity_id
_entity_poly.type
_entity_poly.pdbx_seq_one_letter_code
_entity_poly.pdbx_strand_id
1 'polypeptide(L)'
;MVMKGTFNVGLMAPRKAYPNTLRVGEFVYFPRGMSHYLINSGRGKAVAFAAYSSPSPPFNFDHLEKYASDVPSPIVSRVTFLDDPQVRKLKARFNGTG
;
A
#
# COMPACT_ATOMS: atom_id res chain seq x y z
N MET A 1 14.02 0.58 9.52
CA MET A 1 14.34 1.17 10.85
C MET A 1 13.80 2.58 10.90
N VAL A 2 13.12 2.94 11.99
CA VAL A 2 12.57 4.29 12.20
C VAL A 2 13.66 5.22 12.71
N MET A 3 13.81 6.36 12.04
CA MET A 3 14.78 7.42 12.38
C MET A 3 14.12 8.59 13.12
N LYS A 4 12.84 8.84 12.82
CA LYS A 4 12.06 9.93 13.43
C LYS A 4 10.58 9.58 13.42
N GLY A 5 9.87 9.98 14.45
CA GLY A 5 8.41 9.87 14.54
C GLY A 5 7.95 8.45 14.85
N THR A 6 6.68 8.19 14.52
CA THR A 6 6.00 6.93 14.84
C THR A 6 5.25 6.44 13.60
N PHE A 7 5.38 5.15 13.30
CA PHE A 7 4.67 4.52 12.21
C PHE A 7 3.73 3.44 12.74
N ASN A 8 2.49 3.43 12.28
CA ASN A 8 1.66 2.23 12.32
C ASN A 8 1.93 1.41 11.05
N VAL A 9 2.33 0.16 11.23
CA VAL A 9 2.72 -0.73 10.14
C VAL A 9 1.95 -2.02 10.26
N GLY A 10 1.79 -2.76 9.17
CA GLY A 10 1.25 -4.10 9.31
C GLY A 10 1.28 -4.93 8.05
N LEU A 11 1.28 -6.24 8.24
CA LEU A 11 1.04 -7.22 7.17
C LEU A 11 -0.47 -7.42 7.01
N MET A 12 -0.90 -7.53 5.76
CA MET A 12 -2.29 -7.81 5.40
C MET A 12 -2.38 -9.22 4.80
N ALA A 13 -3.29 -10.02 5.33
CA ALA A 13 -3.63 -11.35 4.83
C ALA A 13 -5.16 -11.46 4.69
N PRO A 14 -5.68 -12.42 3.91
CA PRO A 14 -7.11 -12.67 3.86
C PRO A 14 -7.67 -12.88 5.27
N ARG A 15 -8.62 -12.03 5.68
CA ARG A 15 -9.32 -12.08 6.99
C ARG A 15 -8.46 -11.75 8.23
N LYS A 16 -7.18 -11.42 8.10
CA LYS A 16 -6.31 -11.09 9.25
C LYS A 16 -5.27 -10.03 8.90
N ALA A 17 -5.07 -9.09 9.81
CA ALA A 17 -3.95 -8.15 9.76
C ALA A 17 -3.05 -8.34 10.98
N TYR A 18 -1.78 -7.97 10.83
CA TYR A 18 -0.79 -8.00 11.89
C TYR A 18 -0.25 -6.57 12.11
N PRO A 19 -1.03 -5.69 12.78
CA PRO A 19 -0.62 -4.32 13.03
C PRO A 19 0.47 -4.26 14.10
N ASN A 20 1.39 -3.32 13.96
CA ASN A 20 2.38 -2.95 14.96
C ASN A 20 2.62 -1.44 14.93
N THR A 21 3.11 -0.88 16.04
CA THR A 21 3.51 0.53 16.13
C THR A 21 5.01 0.61 16.30
N LEU A 22 5.71 1.11 15.28
CA LEU A 22 7.14 1.33 15.30
C LEU A 22 7.49 2.73 15.78
N ARG A 23 8.41 2.81 16.71
CA ARG A 23 9.04 4.02 17.28
C ARG A 23 10.50 4.09 16.85
N VAL A 24 11.14 5.22 17.12
CA VAL A 24 12.55 5.47 16.81
C VAL A 24 13.44 4.32 17.32
N GLY A 25 14.32 3.81 16.46
CA GLY A 25 15.18 2.66 16.75
C GLY A 25 14.57 1.30 16.43
N GLU A 26 13.24 1.20 16.31
CA GLU A 26 12.57 -0.05 15.98
C GLU A 26 12.57 -0.31 14.46
N PHE A 27 12.44 -1.57 14.10
CA PHE A 27 12.29 -2.01 12.72
C PHE A 27 11.27 -3.15 12.61
N VAL A 28 10.83 -3.41 11.38
CA VAL A 28 9.98 -4.54 11.04
C VAL A 28 10.56 -5.22 9.82
N TYR A 29 10.30 -6.52 9.71
CA TYR A 29 10.58 -7.32 8.52
C TYR A 29 9.28 -7.59 7.77
N PHE A 30 9.25 -7.30 6.47
CA PHE A 30 8.14 -7.66 5.58
C PHE A 30 8.56 -8.82 4.69
N PRO A 31 7.91 -10.00 4.79
CA PRO A 31 8.21 -11.11 3.90
C PRO A 31 7.94 -10.76 2.43
N ARG A 32 8.76 -11.31 1.52
CA ARG A 32 8.63 -11.08 0.07
C ARG A 32 7.23 -11.46 -0.42
N GLY A 33 6.62 -10.57 -1.21
CA GLY A 33 5.32 -10.79 -1.85
C GLY A 33 4.11 -10.61 -0.93
N MET A 34 4.31 -10.28 0.35
CA MET A 34 3.20 -9.99 1.26
C MET A 34 2.77 -8.53 1.17
N SER A 35 1.46 -8.32 1.08
CA SER A 35 0.87 -6.98 1.15
C SER A 35 1.07 -6.39 2.55
N HIS A 36 1.51 -5.14 2.60
CA HIS A 36 1.77 -4.44 3.84
C HIS A 36 1.48 -2.94 3.71
N TYR A 37 1.32 -2.27 4.83
CA TYR A 37 1.14 -0.83 4.90
C TYR A 37 2.11 -0.21 5.91
N LEU A 38 2.38 1.07 5.72
CA LEU A 38 3.20 1.89 6.61
C LEU A 38 2.60 3.30 6.64
N ILE A 39 2.05 3.70 7.77
CA ILE A 39 1.31 4.95 7.94
C ILE A 39 1.98 5.75 9.06
N ASN A 40 2.25 7.04 8.82
CA ASN A 40 2.68 7.94 9.88
C ASN A 40 1.52 8.15 10.87
N SER A 41 1.66 7.63 12.09
CA SER A 41 0.67 7.70 13.16
C SER A 41 1.04 8.68 14.27
N GLY A 42 2.22 9.30 14.18
CA GLY A 42 2.70 10.29 15.12
C GLY A 42 2.30 11.72 14.75
N ARG A 43 2.70 12.68 15.60
CA ARG A 43 2.59 14.12 15.29
C ARG A 43 3.78 14.55 14.44
N GLY A 44 3.52 15.25 13.35
CA GLY A 44 4.55 15.81 12.47
C GLY A 44 5.21 14.79 11.53
N LYS A 45 6.40 15.09 11.02
CA LYS A 45 7.11 14.28 10.03
C LYS A 45 7.75 13.03 10.66
N ALA A 46 7.46 11.86 10.10
CA ALA A 46 8.15 10.61 10.40
C ALA A 46 9.12 10.21 9.27
N VAL A 47 10.23 9.57 9.62
CA VAL A 47 11.30 9.16 8.69
C VAL A 47 11.78 7.75 9.05
N ALA A 48 11.97 6.90 8.04
CA ALA A 48 12.51 5.56 8.20
C ALA A 48 13.42 5.19 7.02
N PHE A 49 14.36 4.28 7.27
CA PHE A 49 15.13 3.60 6.23
C PHE A 49 14.58 2.20 5.98
N ALA A 50 14.50 1.81 4.71
CA ALA A 50 14.20 0.45 4.27
C ALA A 50 15.42 -0.15 3.57
N ALA A 51 15.62 -1.45 3.73
CA ALA A 51 16.65 -2.22 3.04
C ALA A 51 15.98 -3.40 2.35
N TYR A 52 16.50 -3.77 1.19
CA TYR A 52 15.97 -4.85 0.36
C TYR A 52 17.09 -5.83 0.03
N SER A 53 16.77 -7.12 -0.04
CA SER A 53 17.72 -8.18 -0.40
C SER A 53 17.97 -8.28 -1.92
N SER A 54 17.37 -7.39 -2.70
CA SER A 54 17.58 -7.27 -4.15
C SER A 54 18.00 -5.83 -4.47
N PRO A 55 18.96 -5.61 -5.39
CA PRO A 55 19.30 -4.28 -5.88
C PRO A 55 18.16 -3.65 -6.71
N SER A 56 17.20 -4.45 -7.17
CA SER A 56 16.01 -4.01 -7.91
C SER A 56 14.77 -4.69 -7.32
N PRO A 57 14.28 -4.23 -6.14
CA PRO A 57 13.07 -4.78 -5.55
C PRO A 57 11.84 -4.32 -6.35
N PRO A 58 10.88 -5.23 -6.68
CA PRO A 58 9.64 -4.82 -7.30
C PRO A 58 8.75 -4.07 -6.29
N PHE A 59 8.08 -3.02 -6.75
CA PHE A 59 7.08 -2.28 -5.97
C PHE A 59 5.72 -2.37 -6.66
N ASN A 60 4.78 -3.02 -5.98
CA ASN A 60 3.43 -3.21 -6.47
C ASN A 60 2.47 -2.44 -5.55
N PHE A 61 1.87 -1.39 -6.07
CA PHE A 61 0.86 -0.62 -5.36
C PHE A 61 -0.51 -1.01 -5.90
N ASP A 62 -1.26 -1.75 -5.08
CA ASP A 62 -2.56 -2.33 -5.44
C ASP A 62 -3.54 -1.32 -6.07
N HIS A 63 -3.56 -0.09 -5.54
CA HIS A 63 -4.42 0.98 -6.06
C HIS A 63 -3.96 1.49 -7.43
N LEU A 64 -2.66 1.48 -7.75
CA LEU A 64 -2.17 1.86 -9.07
C LEU A 64 -2.44 0.75 -10.09
N GLU A 65 -2.19 -0.51 -9.73
CA GLU A 65 -2.47 -1.64 -10.62
C GLU A 65 -3.95 -1.69 -11.04
N LYS A 66 -4.87 -1.36 -10.12
CA LYS A 66 -6.31 -1.37 -10.38
C LYS A 66 -6.81 -0.09 -11.04
N TYR A 67 -6.37 1.07 -10.57
CA TYR A 67 -7.02 2.34 -10.89
C TYR A 67 -6.14 3.31 -11.69
N ALA A 68 -4.83 3.10 -11.80
CA ALA A 68 -4.01 3.84 -12.76
C ALA A 68 -3.90 3.13 -14.13
N SER A 69 -4.48 1.93 -14.25
CA SER A 69 -4.46 1.12 -15.48
C SER A 69 -5.47 1.59 -16.53
N ASP A 70 -5.31 1.07 -17.75
CA ASP A 70 -6.19 1.21 -18.91
C ASP A 70 -7.27 0.11 -19.00
N VAL A 71 -7.33 -0.78 -18.01
CA VAL A 71 -8.32 -1.87 -17.96
C VAL A 71 -9.73 -1.29 -17.90
N PRO A 72 -10.66 -1.68 -18.78
CA PRO A 72 -12.03 -1.15 -18.79
C PRO A 72 -12.70 -1.17 -17.42
N SER A 73 -13.33 -0.06 -17.03
CA SER A 73 -14.00 0.10 -15.74
C SER A 73 -15.00 -1.04 -15.42
N PRO A 74 -15.79 -1.57 -16.40
CA PRO A 74 -16.66 -2.72 -16.15
C PRO A 74 -15.93 -4.02 -15.76
N ILE A 75 -14.67 -4.21 -16.16
CA ILE A 75 -13.86 -5.38 -15.77
C ILE A 75 -13.36 -5.18 -14.34
N VAL A 76 -12.80 -4.01 -14.04
CA VAL A 76 -12.34 -3.69 -12.68
C VAL A 76 -13.50 -3.81 -11.69
N SER A 77 -14.68 -3.29 -12.06
CA SER A 77 -15.91 -3.42 -11.28
C SER A 77 -16.24 -4.87 -10.91
N ARG A 78 -16.16 -5.80 -11.87
CA ARG A 78 -16.44 -7.22 -11.63
C ARG A 78 -15.43 -7.90 -10.70
N VAL A 79 -14.15 -7.56 -10.79
CA VAL A 79 -13.11 -8.23 -10.00
C VAL A 79 -12.90 -7.60 -8.62
N THR A 80 -13.30 -6.34 -8.44
CA THR A 80 -13.26 -5.66 -7.14
C THR A 80 -14.60 -5.66 -6.42
N PHE A 81 -15.69 -6.01 -7.10
CA PHE A 81 -17.08 -5.90 -6.60
C PHE A 81 -17.47 -4.47 -6.20
N LEU A 82 -16.92 -3.47 -6.91
CA LEU A 82 -17.28 -2.06 -6.77
C LEU A 82 -18.16 -1.65 -7.95
N ASP A 83 -19.10 -0.73 -7.75
CA ASP A 83 -19.94 -0.24 -8.85
C ASP A 83 -19.11 0.58 -9.85
N ASP A 84 -19.49 0.57 -11.13
CA ASP A 84 -18.79 1.31 -12.20
C ASP A 84 -18.53 2.80 -11.84
N PRO A 85 -19.49 3.57 -11.29
CA PRO A 85 -19.23 4.94 -10.87
C PRO A 85 -18.12 5.08 -9.81
N GLN A 86 -17.99 4.11 -8.90
CA GLN A 86 -16.93 4.12 -7.88
C GLN A 86 -15.57 3.82 -8.52
N VAL A 87 -15.51 2.86 -9.44
CA VAL A 87 -14.30 2.52 -10.19
C VAL A 87 -13.81 3.71 -11.01
N ARG A 88 -14.70 4.37 -11.76
CA ARG A 88 -14.35 5.56 -12.56
C ARG A 88 -13.85 6.70 -11.70
N LYS A 89 -14.47 6.92 -10.54
CA LYS A 89 -14.01 7.93 -9.57
C LYS A 89 -12.58 7.63 -9.08
N LEU A 90 -12.28 6.37 -8.79
CA LEU A 90 -10.93 5.95 -8.40
C LEU A 90 -9.95 6.09 -9.57
N LYS A 91 -10.33 5.69 -10.78
CA LYS A 91 -9.48 5.87 -11.97
C LYS A 91 -9.14 7.32 -12.24
N ALA A 92 -10.12 8.22 -12.20
CA ALA A 92 -9.90 9.65 -12.36
C ALA A 92 -8.90 10.21 -11.31
N ARG A 93 -8.92 9.69 -10.08
CA ARG A 93 -7.97 10.10 -9.02
C ARG A 93 -6.53 9.67 -9.31
N PHE A 94 -6.34 8.55 -10.01
CA PHE A 94 -5.03 7.96 -10.28
C PHE A 94 -4.61 8.06 -11.75
N ASN A 95 -5.28 8.90 -12.54
CA ASN A 95 -5.07 9.08 -13.98
C ASN A 95 -5.19 7.79 -14.82
N GLY A 96 -6.00 6.83 -14.37
CA GLY A 96 -6.33 5.64 -15.16
C GLY A 96 -7.32 5.93 -16.28
N THR A 97 -7.35 5.05 -17.28
CA THR A 97 -8.24 5.13 -18.45
C THR A 97 -9.05 3.84 -18.59
N GLY A 98 -10.11 3.85 -19.42
CA GLY A 98 -11.00 2.70 -19.62
C GLY A 98 -12.08 2.51 -18.56
#